data_AF-A0A1Q3LJH9-F1
#
_entry.id   AF-A0A1Q3LJH9-F1
#
_cell.length_a   1.000
_cell.length_b   1.000
_cell.length_c   1.000
_cell.angle_alpha   90.00
_cell.angle_beta   90.00
_cell.angle_gamma   90.00
#
_symmetry.space_group_name_H-M   'P 1'
#
loop_
_entity.id
_entity.type
_entity.pdbx_description
1 polymer ?
#
loop_
_entity_poly.entity_id
_entity_poly.type
_entity_poly.pdbx_seq_one_letter_code
_entity_poly.pdbx_strand_id
1 'polypeptide(L)'
;MPLFFLVSGYFYRKSGDGMAYAFNKVKSLIVPYIYYIVVLNAIFFLLYYCINKPFQFYPSILIRPYGVATILWFFLALFWVSVLYRVIDFWNKSFLIVATVLLYVMGVLLSIYNIRLPLYLDSACTAIVFYGLGNWYGKVPRIKYFVYVMGILACIYCFLRGDFPIIDMKENQYGNFFYVFISSSVSILTVELSRLIGKQRFLGGILSYLGRNSLYIFTTHLLAFEFLYLVFPQNSVAYSILIAVFAIPLSLLLNYILKVEETFSFIDKKLVRE
;
A
#
# COMPACT_ATOMS: atom_id res chain seq x y z
N MET A 1 5.93 -0.67 -2.05
CA MET A 1 5.34 0.17 -0.99
C MET A 1 5.45 -0.48 0.40
N PRO A 2 6.65 -0.77 0.92
CA PRO A 2 6.79 -1.53 2.16
C PRO A 2 6.41 -0.73 3.41
N LEU A 3 6.58 0.60 3.35
CA LEU A 3 6.30 1.52 4.44
C LEU A 3 4.85 1.43 4.96
N PHE A 4 3.85 1.36 4.07
CA PHE A 4 2.45 1.32 4.51
C PHE A 4 2.11 0.03 5.27
N PHE A 5 2.67 -1.12 4.87
CA PHE A 5 2.52 -2.37 5.61
C PHE A 5 3.20 -2.27 6.97
N LEU A 6 4.40 -1.69 7.03
CA LEU A 6 5.13 -1.46 8.29
C LEU A 6 4.35 -0.55 9.24
N VAL A 7 3.85 0.58 8.77
CA VAL A 7 3.06 1.51 9.58
C VAL A 7 1.75 0.86 10.04
N SER A 8 1.08 0.10 9.17
CA SER A 8 -0.14 -0.63 9.54
C SER A 8 0.13 -1.67 10.63
N GLY A 9 1.26 -2.36 10.56
CA GLY A 9 1.72 -3.29 11.58
C GLY A 9 2.13 -2.60 12.89
N TYR A 10 2.73 -1.41 12.81
CA TYR A 10 3.06 -0.60 13.99
C TYR A 10 1.80 -0.20 14.78
N PHE A 11 0.70 0.09 14.08
CA PHE A 11 -0.60 0.38 14.69
C PHE A 11 -1.45 -0.87 14.98
N TYR A 12 -0.93 -2.07 14.73
CA TYR A 12 -1.64 -3.30 15.06
C TYR A 12 -1.89 -3.37 16.57
N ARG A 13 -3.17 -3.48 16.93
CA ARG A 13 -3.63 -3.74 18.30
C ARG A 13 -4.50 -4.97 18.29
N LYS A 14 -4.41 -5.76 19.35
CA LYS A 14 -5.34 -6.87 19.57
C LYS A 14 -6.71 -6.26 19.91
N SER A 15 -7.60 -6.19 18.93
CA SER A 15 -8.98 -5.76 19.16
C SER A 15 -9.89 -6.99 19.14
N GLY A 16 -10.51 -7.28 20.29
CA GLY A 16 -11.64 -8.20 20.43
C GLY A 16 -11.50 -9.58 19.77
N ASP A 17 -12.66 -10.21 19.51
CA ASP A 17 -12.79 -11.47 18.79
C ASP A 17 -12.15 -11.40 17.39
N GLY A 18 -11.58 -12.52 16.93
CA GLY A 18 -10.89 -12.62 15.63
C GLY A 18 -11.81 -12.32 14.45
N MET A 19 -13.09 -12.71 14.53
CA MET A 19 -14.09 -12.43 13.50
C MET A 19 -14.44 -10.94 13.44
N ALA A 20 -14.60 -10.28 14.60
CA ALA A 20 -14.82 -8.84 14.66
C ALA A 20 -13.66 -8.06 14.05
N TYR A 21 -12.41 -8.53 14.24
CA TYR A 21 -11.24 -7.93 13.58
C TYR A 21 -11.32 -8.05 12.05
N ALA A 22 -11.61 -9.25 11.52
CA ALA A 22 -11.71 -9.46 10.08
C ALA A 22 -12.82 -8.60 9.46
N PHE A 23 -13.98 -8.52 10.11
CA PHE A 23 -15.10 -7.68 9.67
C PHE A 23 -14.74 -6.19 9.64
N ASN A 24 -14.03 -5.70 10.65
CA ASN A 24 -13.53 -4.33 10.66
C ASN A 24 -12.54 -4.08 9.51
N LYS A 25 -11.73 -5.06 9.13
CA LYS A 25 -10.84 -4.96 7.96
C LYS A 25 -11.59 -5.01 6.63
N VAL A 26 -12.70 -5.74 6.54
CA VAL A 26 -13.60 -5.66 5.37
C VAL A 26 -14.13 -4.23 5.23
N LYS A 27 -14.67 -3.64 6.31
CA LYS A 27 -15.17 -2.26 6.31
C LYS A 27 -14.09 -1.23 5.97
N SER A 28 -12.89 -1.36 6.54
CA SER A 28 -11.84 -0.36 6.35
C SER A 28 -11.02 -0.52 5.06
N LEU A 29 -11.07 -1.67 4.38
CA LEU A 29 -10.23 -1.95 3.21
C LEU A 29 -11.02 -2.45 2.00
N ILE A 30 -11.87 -3.46 2.16
CA ILE A 30 -12.61 -4.07 1.04
C ILE A 30 -13.74 -3.15 0.56
N VAL A 31 -14.48 -2.54 1.48
CA VAL A 31 -15.54 -1.58 1.11
C VAL A 31 -14.96 -0.38 0.35
N PRO A 32 -13.88 0.29 0.83
CA PRO A 32 -13.20 1.31 0.06
C PRO A 32 -12.67 0.81 -1.29
N TYR A 33 -12.09 -0.38 -1.34
CA TYR A 33 -11.61 -0.98 -2.58
C TYR A 33 -12.72 -1.08 -3.64
N ILE A 34 -13.88 -1.64 -3.28
CA ILE A 34 -15.03 -1.78 -4.20
C ILE A 34 -15.52 -0.40 -4.64
N TYR A 35 -15.67 0.53 -3.70
CA TYR A 35 -16.09 1.90 -3.99
C TYR A 35 -15.16 2.58 -5.01
N TYR A 36 -13.86 2.60 -4.75
CA TYR A 36 -12.89 3.23 -5.65
C TYR A 36 -12.77 2.52 -6.99
N ILE A 37 -12.89 1.19 -7.05
CA ILE A 37 -12.93 0.49 -8.34
C ILE A 37 -14.08 1.02 -9.19
N VAL A 38 -15.29 1.11 -8.63
CA VAL A 38 -16.46 1.52 -9.39
C VAL A 38 -16.32 2.98 -9.81
N VAL A 39 -15.99 3.87 -8.86
CA VAL A 39 -15.90 5.32 -9.11
C VAL A 39 -14.80 5.67 -10.09
N LEU A 40 -13.58 5.15 -9.91
CA LEU A 40 -12.45 5.50 -10.78
C LEU A 40 -12.69 5.00 -12.21
N ASN A 41 -13.21 3.78 -12.38
CA ASN A 41 -13.49 3.25 -13.72
C ASN A 41 -14.67 3.98 -14.38
N ALA A 42 -15.69 4.38 -13.64
CA ALA A 42 -16.80 5.17 -14.18
C ALA A 42 -16.31 6.53 -14.70
N ILE A 43 -15.49 7.25 -13.91
CA ILE A 43 -14.93 8.54 -14.34
C ILE A 43 -14.02 8.35 -15.54
N PHE A 44 -13.16 7.33 -15.52
CA PHE A 44 -12.23 7.05 -16.61
C PHE A 44 -12.96 6.65 -17.90
N PHE A 45 -14.05 5.88 -17.81
CA PHE A 45 -14.93 5.58 -18.93
C PHE A 45 -15.54 6.85 -19.53
N LEU A 46 -16.12 7.73 -18.70
CA LEU A 46 -16.68 9.00 -19.15
C LEU A 46 -15.61 9.87 -19.84
N LEU A 47 -14.41 9.92 -19.25
CA LEU A 47 -13.28 10.65 -19.82
C LEU A 47 -12.93 10.16 -21.23
N TYR A 48 -12.81 8.85 -21.41
CA TYR A 48 -12.44 8.22 -22.68
C TYR A 48 -13.57 8.34 -23.72
N TYR A 49 -14.82 8.28 -23.28
CA TYR A 49 -15.98 8.54 -24.13
C TYR A 49 -15.96 9.98 -24.69
N CYS A 50 -15.70 10.99 -23.85
CA CYS A 50 -15.65 12.39 -24.28
C CYS A 50 -14.55 12.69 -25.32
N ILE A 51 -13.46 11.91 -25.31
CA ILE A 51 -12.31 12.09 -26.22
C ILE A 51 -12.29 11.06 -27.37
N ASN A 52 -13.39 10.32 -27.56
CA ASN A 52 -13.53 9.28 -28.59
C ASN A 52 -12.41 8.22 -28.56
N LYS A 53 -11.90 7.87 -27.37
CA LYS A 53 -10.93 6.77 -27.21
C LYS A 53 -11.64 5.47 -26.82
N PRO A 54 -11.16 4.32 -27.32
CA PRO A 54 -11.74 3.03 -26.95
C PRO A 54 -11.48 2.72 -25.48
N PHE A 55 -12.50 2.24 -24.78
CA PHE A 55 -12.41 1.74 -23.41
C PHE A 55 -12.64 0.24 -23.38
N GLN A 56 -11.76 -0.49 -22.69
CA GLN A 56 -11.89 -1.95 -22.50
C GLN A 56 -12.09 -2.27 -21.02
N PHE A 57 -13.22 -2.94 -20.74
CA PHE A 57 -13.56 -3.43 -19.41
C PHE A 57 -13.45 -4.94 -19.34
N TYR A 58 -12.60 -5.44 -18.46
CA TYR A 58 -12.46 -6.86 -18.19
C TYR A 58 -12.85 -7.13 -16.72
N PRO A 59 -13.74 -8.09 -16.44
CA PRO A 59 -14.14 -8.43 -15.06
C PRO A 59 -12.98 -8.80 -14.14
N SER A 60 -11.83 -9.20 -14.70
CA SER A 60 -10.59 -9.47 -13.98
C SER A 60 -10.09 -8.27 -13.16
N ILE A 61 -10.57 -7.05 -13.42
CA ILE A 61 -10.23 -5.84 -12.66
C ILE A 61 -10.58 -5.95 -11.16
N LEU A 62 -11.58 -6.75 -10.80
CA LEU A 62 -11.98 -7.03 -9.41
C LEU A 62 -10.99 -7.95 -8.67
N ILE A 63 -10.20 -8.72 -9.41
CA ILE A 63 -9.23 -9.67 -8.84
C ILE A 63 -7.82 -9.06 -8.91
N ARG A 64 -7.51 -8.42 -10.04
CA ARG A 64 -6.27 -7.71 -10.31
C ARG A 64 -6.59 -6.38 -11.02
N PRO A 65 -6.80 -5.30 -10.27
CA PRO A 65 -6.96 -3.96 -10.81
C PRO A 65 -5.83 -3.57 -11.79
N TYR A 66 -6.22 -2.85 -12.84
CA TYR A 66 -5.34 -2.31 -13.88
C TYR A 66 -5.72 -0.85 -14.19
N GLY A 67 -4.94 -0.17 -15.04
CA GLY A 67 -5.17 1.23 -15.42
C GLY A 67 -5.17 2.17 -14.21
N VAL A 68 -6.08 3.15 -14.18
CA VAL A 68 -6.22 4.10 -13.06
C VAL A 68 -6.51 3.43 -11.72
N ALA A 69 -7.16 2.26 -11.74
CA ALA A 69 -7.48 1.50 -10.54
C ALA A 69 -6.30 0.64 -10.06
N THR A 70 -5.21 0.53 -10.83
CA THR A 70 -4.11 -0.41 -10.56
C THR A 70 -3.60 -0.33 -9.12
N ILE A 71 -3.57 0.86 -8.54
CA ILE A 71 -3.04 1.13 -7.19
C ILE A 71 -3.85 0.46 -6.08
N LEU A 72 -5.13 0.18 -6.34
CA LEU A 72 -6.04 -0.44 -5.38
C LEU A 72 -5.61 -1.87 -5.00
N TRP A 73 -4.66 -2.47 -5.72
CA TRP A 73 -4.00 -3.73 -5.34
C TRP A 73 -3.54 -3.75 -3.88
N PHE A 74 -3.05 -2.61 -3.39
CA PHE A 74 -2.52 -2.47 -2.05
C PHE A 74 -3.58 -2.71 -0.96
N PHE A 75 -4.85 -2.36 -1.21
CA PHE A 75 -5.95 -2.60 -0.26
C PHE A 75 -6.19 -4.09 -0.04
N LEU A 76 -6.19 -4.86 -1.14
CA LEU A 76 -6.37 -6.32 -1.10
C LEU A 76 -5.19 -6.99 -0.38
N ALA A 77 -3.97 -6.62 -0.74
CA ALA A 77 -2.77 -7.15 -0.09
C ALA A 77 -2.76 -6.82 1.42
N LEU A 78 -3.08 -5.57 1.80
CA LEU A 78 -3.11 -5.16 3.20
C LEU A 78 -4.21 -5.85 4.01
N PHE A 79 -5.37 -6.12 3.38
CA PHE A 79 -6.44 -6.89 3.99
C PHE A 79 -5.96 -8.29 4.35
N TRP A 80 -5.38 -9.01 3.38
CA TRP A 80 -4.86 -10.36 3.61
C TRP A 80 -3.75 -10.38 4.66
N VAL A 81 -2.78 -9.47 4.57
CA VAL A 81 -1.71 -9.35 5.59
C VAL A 81 -2.31 -9.16 6.99
N SER A 82 -3.28 -8.25 7.14
CA SER A 82 -3.90 -7.96 8.43
C SER A 82 -4.65 -9.17 9.00
N VAL A 83 -5.43 -9.86 8.16
CA VAL A 83 -6.22 -11.04 8.55
C VAL A 83 -5.31 -12.21 8.90
N LEU A 84 -4.37 -12.57 8.01
CA LEU A 84 -3.43 -13.67 8.24
C LEU A 84 -2.62 -13.44 9.50
N TYR A 85 -2.08 -12.24 9.69
CA TYR A 85 -1.31 -11.91 10.89
C TYR A 85 -2.15 -12.02 12.17
N ARG A 86 -3.42 -11.59 12.14
CA ARG A 86 -4.35 -11.72 13.26
C ARG A 86 -4.67 -13.19 13.58
N VAL A 87 -4.92 -14.01 12.57
CA VAL A 87 -5.21 -15.45 12.73
C VAL A 87 -4.04 -16.15 13.43
N ILE A 88 -2.82 -15.88 12.98
CA ILE A 88 -1.60 -16.45 13.59
C ILE A 88 -1.45 -15.97 15.05
N ASP A 89 -1.59 -14.66 15.30
CA ASP A 89 -1.47 -14.09 16.66
C ASP A 89 -2.61 -14.53 17.60
N PHE A 90 -3.74 -14.97 17.05
CA PHE A 90 -4.85 -15.53 17.81
C PHE A 90 -4.59 -16.99 18.21
N TRP A 91 -4.14 -17.84 17.27
CA TRP A 91 -3.87 -19.25 17.55
C TRP A 91 -2.66 -19.45 18.47
N ASN A 92 -1.52 -18.85 18.16
CA ASN A 92 -0.32 -19.01 18.99
C ASN A 92 0.67 -17.85 18.82
N LYS A 93 0.76 -17.00 19.84
CA LYS A 93 1.69 -15.87 19.86
C LYS A 93 3.15 -16.30 19.75
N SER A 94 3.53 -17.45 20.32
CA SER A 94 4.89 -17.98 20.25
C SER A 94 5.27 -18.43 18.84
N PHE A 95 4.28 -18.79 18.01
CA PHE A 95 4.48 -19.18 16.62
C PHE A 95 4.47 -17.98 15.65
N LEU A 96 4.16 -16.77 16.12
CA LEU A 96 3.95 -15.61 15.27
C LEU A 96 5.16 -15.25 14.40
N ILE A 97 6.37 -15.27 14.98
CA ILE A 97 7.61 -15.00 14.24
C ILE A 97 7.84 -16.10 13.20
N VAL A 98 7.72 -17.37 13.60
CA VAL A 98 7.96 -18.52 12.73
C VAL A 98 6.98 -18.51 11.55
N ALA A 99 5.68 -18.33 11.80
CA ALA A 99 4.68 -18.24 10.74
C ALA A 99 4.88 -17.04 9.82
N THR A 100 5.29 -15.88 10.36
CA THR A 100 5.62 -14.70 9.54
C THR A 100 6.78 -15.00 8.60
N VAL A 101 7.83 -15.68 9.09
CA VAL A 101 8.98 -16.10 8.28
C VAL A 101 8.57 -17.13 7.23
N LEU A 102 7.78 -18.14 7.60
CA LEU A 102 7.31 -19.17 6.66
C LEU A 102 6.45 -18.58 5.54
N LEU A 103 5.51 -17.68 5.86
CA LEU A 103 4.69 -16.98 4.86
C LEU A 103 5.54 -16.06 3.98
N TYR A 104 6.54 -15.39 4.54
CA TYR A 104 7.49 -14.61 3.76
C TYR A 104 8.27 -15.48 2.77
N VAL A 105 8.84 -16.61 3.24
CA VAL A 105 9.56 -17.56 2.38
C VAL A 105 8.64 -18.08 1.28
N MET A 106 7.41 -18.44 1.60
CA MET A 106 6.40 -18.82 0.61
C MET A 106 6.14 -17.71 -0.41
N GLY A 107 5.98 -16.46 0.03
CA GLY A 107 5.80 -15.30 -0.86
C GLY A 107 6.98 -15.09 -1.82
N VAL A 108 8.21 -15.25 -1.34
CA VAL A 108 9.41 -15.16 -2.19
C VAL A 108 9.52 -16.36 -3.14
N LEU A 109 9.15 -17.58 -2.72
CA LEU A 109 9.10 -18.72 -3.64
C LEU A 109 8.08 -18.49 -4.75
N LEU A 110 6.88 -17.97 -4.43
CA LEU A 110 5.89 -17.57 -5.43
C LEU A 110 6.45 -16.51 -6.39
N SER A 111 7.27 -15.58 -5.89
CA SER A 111 7.99 -14.58 -6.71
C SER A 111 8.96 -15.26 -7.69
N ILE A 112 9.82 -16.14 -7.20
CA ILE A 112 10.85 -16.82 -8.01
C ILE A 112 10.22 -17.69 -9.10
N TYR A 113 9.16 -18.43 -8.76
CA TYR A 113 8.45 -19.29 -9.71
C TYR A 113 7.40 -18.53 -10.55
N ASN A 114 7.29 -17.22 -10.40
CA ASN A 114 6.31 -16.37 -11.08
C ASN A 114 4.85 -16.84 -10.91
N ILE A 115 4.53 -17.45 -9.77
CA ILE A 115 3.19 -17.94 -9.45
C ILE A 115 2.37 -16.78 -8.85
N ARG A 116 1.30 -16.42 -9.55
CA ARG A 116 0.42 -15.30 -9.20
C ARG A 116 -0.85 -15.81 -8.56
N LEU A 117 -1.08 -15.46 -7.30
CA LEU A 117 -2.32 -15.77 -6.61
C LEU A 117 -3.38 -14.69 -6.87
N PRO A 118 -4.68 -15.03 -6.79
CA PRO A 118 -5.74 -14.04 -6.90
C PRO A 118 -5.70 -13.07 -5.71
N LEU A 119 -6.27 -11.87 -5.92
CA LEU A 119 -6.44 -10.84 -4.88
C LEU A 119 -5.13 -10.42 -4.17
N TYR A 120 -3.99 -10.53 -4.87
CA TYR A 120 -2.66 -10.17 -4.35
C TYR A 120 -2.26 -10.92 -3.07
N LEU A 121 -2.77 -12.15 -2.89
CA LEU A 121 -2.39 -13.00 -1.75
C LEU A 121 -0.90 -13.38 -1.78
N ASP A 122 -0.33 -13.54 -2.96
CA ASP A 122 1.10 -13.70 -3.22
C ASP A 122 1.91 -12.52 -2.66
N SER A 123 1.53 -11.30 -3.04
CA SER A 123 2.15 -10.08 -2.50
C SER A 123 1.93 -9.94 -0.99
N ALA A 124 0.77 -10.36 -0.47
CA ALA A 124 0.47 -10.33 0.95
C ALA A 124 1.40 -11.25 1.76
N CYS A 125 1.66 -12.47 1.26
CA CYS A 125 2.61 -13.40 1.87
C CYS A 125 4.01 -12.79 1.97
N THR A 126 4.50 -12.11 0.94
CA THR A 126 5.78 -11.40 1.01
C THR A 126 5.72 -10.19 1.95
N ALA A 127 4.62 -9.43 1.92
CA ALA A 127 4.48 -8.19 2.67
C ALA A 127 4.27 -8.38 4.19
N ILE A 128 3.90 -9.59 4.63
CA ILE A 128 3.64 -9.90 6.04
C ILE A 128 4.84 -9.61 6.95
N VAL A 129 6.06 -9.75 6.42
CA VAL A 129 7.30 -9.42 7.15
C VAL A 129 7.37 -7.95 7.53
N PHE A 130 6.93 -7.02 6.67
CA PHE A 130 6.91 -5.59 6.97
C PHE A 130 5.88 -5.29 8.06
N TYR A 131 4.71 -5.94 7.98
CA TYR A 131 3.67 -5.79 9.00
C TYR A 131 4.11 -6.33 10.36
N GLY A 132 4.68 -7.54 10.38
CA GLY A 132 5.27 -8.12 11.58
C GLY A 132 6.38 -7.23 12.16
N LEU A 133 7.26 -6.74 11.30
CA LEU A 133 8.34 -5.83 11.67
C LEU A 133 7.80 -4.53 12.28
N GLY A 134 6.74 -3.96 11.73
CA GLY A 134 6.06 -2.81 12.31
C GLY A 134 5.58 -3.06 13.73
N ASN A 135 4.89 -4.18 13.95
CA ASN A 135 4.40 -4.58 15.28
C ASN A 135 5.54 -4.82 16.28
N TRP A 136 6.63 -5.46 15.85
CA TRP A 136 7.80 -5.68 16.70
C TRP A 136 8.56 -4.38 16.96
N TYR A 137 8.72 -3.50 15.98
CA TYR A 137 9.36 -2.19 16.16
C TYR A 137 8.60 -1.32 17.16
N GLY A 138 7.27 -1.38 17.17
CA GLY A 138 6.45 -0.70 18.19
C GLY A 138 6.67 -1.21 19.61
N LYS A 139 7.06 -2.48 19.79
CA LYS A 139 7.28 -3.11 21.11
C LYS A 139 8.74 -3.09 21.55
N VAL A 140 9.65 -3.29 20.61
CA VAL A 140 11.10 -3.40 20.81
C VAL A 140 11.79 -2.49 19.79
N PRO A 141 11.88 -1.16 20.05
CA PRO A 141 12.44 -0.22 19.09
C PRO A 141 13.89 -0.51 18.69
N ARG A 142 14.64 -1.22 19.54
CA ARG A 142 16.04 -1.64 19.26
C ARG A 142 16.16 -2.62 18.09
N ILE A 143 15.07 -3.27 17.66
CA ILE A 143 15.09 -4.16 16.48
C ILE A 143 15.59 -3.44 15.22
N LYS A 144 15.46 -2.10 15.15
CA LYS A 144 15.97 -1.30 14.04
C LYS A 144 17.47 -1.51 13.77
N TYR A 145 18.28 -1.71 14.81
CA TYR A 145 19.72 -1.88 14.64
C TYR A 145 20.03 -3.19 13.91
N PHE A 146 19.33 -4.27 14.27
CA PHE A 146 19.42 -5.54 13.54
C PHE A 146 18.98 -5.37 12.08
N VAL A 147 17.85 -4.69 11.84
CA VAL A 147 17.36 -4.44 10.47
C VAL A 147 18.37 -3.64 9.66
N TYR A 148 18.98 -2.59 10.23
CA TYR A 148 19.99 -1.79 9.56
C TYR A 148 21.27 -2.57 9.26
N VAL A 149 21.76 -3.38 10.19
CA VAL A 149 22.92 -4.25 9.94
C VAL A 149 22.61 -5.24 8.82
N MET A 150 21.47 -5.92 8.87
CA MET A 150 21.06 -6.83 7.79
C MET A 150 20.83 -6.11 6.46
N GLY A 151 20.30 -4.88 6.49
CA GLY A 151 20.13 -4.03 5.31
C GLY A 151 21.46 -3.65 4.66
N ILE A 152 22.45 -3.25 5.46
CA ILE A 152 23.80 -2.94 4.98
C ILE A 152 24.45 -4.19 4.39
N LEU A 153 24.39 -5.33 5.08
CA LEU A 153 24.92 -6.60 4.57
C LEU A 153 24.24 -7.00 3.25
N ALA A 154 22.92 -6.83 3.15
CA ALA A 154 22.18 -7.06 1.92
C ALA A 154 22.63 -6.11 0.79
N CYS A 155 22.82 -4.81 1.09
CA CYS A 155 23.33 -3.85 0.11
C CYS A 155 24.73 -4.23 -0.39
N ILE A 156 25.65 -4.61 0.51
CA ILE A 156 27.00 -5.06 0.15
C ILE A 156 26.91 -6.30 -0.74
N TYR A 157 26.08 -7.28 -0.37
CA TYR A 157 25.85 -8.48 -1.18
C TYR A 157 25.36 -8.15 -2.60
N CYS A 158 24.38 -7.24 -2.73
CA CYS A 158 23.86 -6.81 -4.02
C CYS A 158 24.93 -6.09 -4.85
N PHE A 159 25.67 -5.19 -4.22
CA PHE A 159 26.76 -4.44 -4.86
C PHE A 159 27.85 -5.36 -5.40
N LEU A 160 28.29 -6.35 -4.61
CA LEU A 160 29.31 -7.32 -5.01
C LEU A 160 28.87 -8.22 -6.17
N ARG A 161 27.58 -8.48 -6.33
CA ARG A 161 27.04 -9.22 -7.48
C ARG A 161 26.80 -8.37 -8.72
N GLY A 162 26.85 -7.04 -8.60
CA GLY A 162 26.36 -6.14 -9.65
C GLY A 162 24.84 -6.20 -9.83
N ASP A 163 24.11 -6.76 -8.84
CA ASP A 163 22.67 -6.92 -8.89
C ASP A 163 21.99 -5.65 -8.33
N PHE A 164 21.33 -4.88 -9.20
CA PHE A 164 20.48 -3.79 -8.76
C PHE A 164 19.04 -4.29 -8.59
N PRO A 165 18.50 -4.27 -7.34
CA PRO A 165 17.19 -4.85 -7.07
C PRO A 165 16.07 -4.05 -7.76
N ILE A 166 15.39 -4.66 -8.73
CA ILE A 166 14.10 -4.17 -9.22
C ILE A 166 13.03 -4.84 -8.37
N ILE A 167 12.45 -4.07 -7.44
CA ILE A 167 11.42 -4.57 -6.52
C ILE A 167 10.06 -4.01 -6.94
N ASP A 168 9.18 -4.90 -7.38
CA ASP A 168 7.76 -4.59 -7.58
C ASP A 168 6.90 -5.40 -6.62
N MET A 169 6.41 -4.75 -5.55
CA MET A 169 5.51 -5.41 -4.61
C MET A 169 4.15 -5.78 -5.20
N LYS A 170 3.65 -5.02 -6.17
CA LYS A 170 2.36 -5.29 -6.80
C LYS A 170 2.43 -6.61 -7.54
N GLU A 171 3.44 -6.77 -8.38
CA GLU A 171 3.63 -7.99 -9.17
C GLU A 171 4.35 -9.09 -8.39
N ASN A 172 4.58 -8.89 -7.08
CA ASN A 172 5.37 -9.76 -6.22
C ASN A 172 6.74 -10.12 -6.84
N GLN A 173 7.43 -9.14 -7.40
CA GLN A 173 8.78 -9.26 -7.94
C GLN A 173 9.76 -8.80 -6.88
N TYR A 174 10.20 -9.74 -6.05
CA TYR A 174 11.30 -9.53 -5.12
C TYR A 174 12.57 -10.22 -5.62
N GLY A 175 12.48 -11.36 -6.32
CA GLY A 175 13.61 -12.04 -6.94
C GLY A 175 14.66 -12.65 -5.98
N ASN A 176 14.85 -12.06 -4.79
CA ASN A 176 15.81 -12.48 -3.80
C ASN A 176 15.32 -12.22 -2.36
N PHE A 177 15.61 -13.14 -1.45
CA PHE A 177 15.28 -13.04 -0.03
C PHE A 177 15.92 -11.84 0.68
N PHE A 178 17.05 -11.31 0.21
CA PHE A 178 17.77 -10.24 0.92
C PHE A 178 17.17 -8.85 0.71
N TYR A 179 16.42 -8.64 -0.37
CA TYR A 179 15.88 -7.32 -0.74
C TYR A 179 14.86 -6.80 0.28
N VAL A 180 14.26 -7.71 1.07
CA VAL A 180 13.39 -7.34 2.19
C VAL A 180 14.10 -6.52 3.25
N PHE A 181 15.39 -6.77 3.52
CA PHE A 181 16.13 -6.07 4.57
C PHE A 181 16.47 -4.65 4.14
N ILE A 182 16.81 -4.45 2.87
CA ILE A 182 17.00 -3.12 2.27
C ILE A 182 15.70 -2.33 2.37
N SER A 183 14.60 -2.92 1.88
CA SER A 183 13.25 -2.32 1.91
C SER A 183 12.78 -1.98 3.32
N SER A 184 13.04 -2.87 4.28
CA SER A 184 12.71 -2.69 5.69
C SER A 184 13.51 -1.57 6.33
N SER A 185 14.81 -1.50 6.04
CA SER A 185 15.71 -0.45 6.53
C SER A 185 15.25 0.93 6.07
N VAL A 186 14.99 1.09 4.78
CA VAL A 186 14.48 2.35 4.21
C VAL A 186 13.13 2.74 4.84
N SER A 187 12.26 1.75 5.08
CA SER A 187 10.96 2.00 5.70
C SER A 187 11.07 2.47 7.15
N ILE A 188 11.93 1.83 7.96
CA ILE A 188 12.17 2.29 9.35
C ILE A 188 12.82 3.68 9.35
N LEU A 189 13.84 3.91 8.50
CA LEU A 189 14.48 5.23 8.36
C LEU A 189 13.45 6.31 8.03
N THR A 190 12.50 6.02 7.13
CA THR A 190 11.43 6.96 6.77
C THR A 190 10.53 7.29 7.97
N VAL A 191 10.19 6.30 8.81
CA VAL A 191 9.43 6.52 10.05
C VAL A 191 10.24 7.35 11.07
N GLU A 192 11.55 7.13 11.17
CA GLU A 192 12.39 7.91 12.08
C GLU A 192 12.56 9.36 11.60
N LEU A 193 12.77 9.56 10.30
CA LEU A 193 12.81 10.88 9.68
C LEU A 193 11.48 11.63 9.86
N SER A 194 10.33 10.95 9.70
CA SER A 194 9.04 11.61 9.89
C SER A 194 8.84 12.11 11.33
N ARG A 195 9.36 11.41 12.34
CA ARG A 195 9.34 11.86 13.74
C ARG A 195 10.23 13.08 13.98
N LEU A 196 11.36 13.19 13.28
CA LEU A 196 12.24 14.36 13.38
C LEU A 196 11.61 15.59 12.72
N ILE A 197 11.08 15.43 11.51
CA ILE A 197 10.42 16.51 10.77
C ILE A 197 9.14 16.97 11.46
N GLY A 198 8.40 16.04 12.09
CA GLY A 198 7.19 16.34 12.86
C GLY A 198 7.40 17.29 14.04
N LYS A 199 8.63 17.49 14.52
CA LYS A 199 8.95 18.50 15.55
C LYS A 199 8.88 19.93 15.03
N GLN A 200 9.04 20.13 13.73
CA GLN A 200 8.97 21.46 13.10
C GLN A 200 7.50 21.83 12.86
N ARG A 201 7.05 22.95 13.44
CA ARG A 201 5.62 23.34 13.41
C ARG A 201 5.06 23.48 11.99
N PHE A 202 5.82 24.10 11.09
CA PHE A 202 5.38 24.34 9.71
C PHE A 202 5.37 23.06 8.87
N LEU A 203 6.55 22.45 8.68
CA LEU A 203 6.69 21.23 7.88
C LEU A 203 5.89 20.06 8.46
N GLY A 204 5.89 19.91 9.79
CA GLY A 204 5.08 18.92 10.48
C GLY A 204 3.58 19.13 10.27
N GLY A 205 3.11 20.38 10.24
CA GLY A 205 1.71 20.72 9.93
C GLY A 205 1.30 20.28 8.52
N ILE A 206 2.10 20.66 7.52
CA ILE A 206 1.86 20.31 6.10
C ILE A 206 1.89 18.80 5.89
N LEU A 207 2.96 18.13 6.34
CA LEU A 207 3.11 16.68 6.15
C LEU A 207 2.06 15.89 6.92
N SER A 208 1.62 16.38 8.10
CA SER A 208 0.51 15.75 8.82
C SER A 208 -0.81 15.90 8.08
N TYR A 209 -1.06 17.05 7.44
CA TYR A 209 -2.24 17.24 6.60
C TYR A 209 -2.22 16.31 5.38
N LEU A 210 -1.08 16.24 4.68
CA LEU A 210 -0.91 15.33 3.55
C LEU A 210 -1.00 13.86 4.00
N GLY A 211 -0.45 13.52 5.16
CA GLY A 211 -0.52 12.19 5.75
C GLY A 211 -1.95 11.76 6.08
N ARG A 212 -2.77 12.65 6.66
CA ARG A 212 -4.20 12.38 6.90
C ARG A 212 -4.98 12.14 5.61
N ASN A 213 -4.60 12.83 4.54
CA ASN A 213 -5.22 12.69 3.21
C ASN A 213 -4.50 11.67 2.31
N SER A 214 -3.49 10.96 2.82
CA SER A 214 -2.58 10.17 2.00
C SER A 214 -3.30 9.06 1.25
N LEU A 215 -4.29 8.42 1.86
CA LEU A 215 -5.07 7.36 1.22
C LEU A 215 -5.89 7.89 0.03
N TYR A 216 -6.43 9.10 0.15
CA TYR A 216 -7.16 9.77 -0.93
C TYR A 216 -6.22 10.14 -2.07
N ILE A 217 -5.13 10.84 -1.75
CA ILE A 217 -4.11 11.20 -2.74
C ILE A 217 -3.61 9.94 -3.46
N PHE A 218 -3.34 8.89 -2.69
CA PHE A 218 -2.87 7.62 -3.20
C PHE A 218 -3.87 6.94 -4.13
N THR A 219 -5.18 7.02 -3.89
CA THR A 219 -6.18 6.38 -4.74
C THR A 219 -6.52 7.19 -6.00
N THR A 220 -6.38 8.52 -5.96
CA THR A 220 -6.80 9.40 -7.06
C THR A 220 -5.66 9.91 -7.96
N HIS A 221 -4.39 9.78 -7.57
CA HIS A 221 -3.30 10.39 -8.33
C HIS A 221 -3.10 9.86 -9.76
N LEU A 222 -3.37 8.59 -10.06
CA LEU A 222 -3.32 8.13 -11.46
C LEU A 222 -4.43 8.73 -12.30
N LEU A 223 -5.61 8.91 -11.73
CA LEU A 223 -6.68 9.64 -12.41
C LEU A 223 -6.28 11.09 -12.64
N ALA A 224 -5.60 11.73 -11.67
CA ALA A 224 -5.03 13.06 -11.83
C ALA A 224 -4.00 13.11 -12.99
N PHE A 225 -3.17 12.08 -13.15
CA PHE A 225 -2.23 11.99 -14.27
C PHE A 225 -2.96 11.90 -15.63
N GLU A 226 -4.01 11.09 -15.72
CA GLU A 226 -4.83 10.97 -16.93
C GLU A 226 -5.49 12.30 -17.31
N PHE A 227 -5.96 13.07 -16.33
CA PHE A 227 -6.47 14.43 -16.60
C PHE A 227 -5.39 15.37 -17.15
N LEU A 228 -4.19 15.36 -16.56
CA LEU A 228 -3.07 16.17 -17.05
C LEU A 228 -2.63 15.75 -18.46
N TYR A 229 -2.72 14.47 -18.77
CA TYR A 229 -2.40 13.93 -20.09
C TYR A 229 -3.34 14.41 -21.20
N LEU A 230 -4.60 14.74 -20.88
CA LEU A 230 -5.51 15.33 -21.87
C LEU A 230 -5.07 16.72 -22.33
N VAL A 231 -4.37 17.45 -21.48
CA VAL A 231 -3.94 18.83 -21.76
C VAL A 231 -2.51 18.87 -22.29
N PHE A 232 -1.65 17.92 -21.89
CA PHE A 232 -0.23 17.92 -22.25
C PHE A 232 0.28 16.54 -22.72
N PRO A 233 1.10 16.48 -23.78
CA PRO A 233 1.66 15.22 -24.26
C PRO A 233 2.69 14.62 -23.28
N GLN A 234 2.64 13.29 -23.13
CA GLN A 234 3.41 12.46 -22.18
C GLN A 234 4.93 12.67 -22.21
N ASN A 235 5.49 13.04 -23.36
CA ASN A 235 6.94 13.13 -23.56
C ASN A 235 7.50 14.55 -23.40
N SER A 236 6.69 15.48 -22.92
CA SER A 236 7.16 16.84 -22.67
C SER A 236 7.76 16.98 -21.27
N VAL A 237 8.87 17.69 -21.15
CA VAL A 237 9.41 18.11 -19.83
C VAL A 237 8.34 18.87 -19.03
N ALA A 238 7.48 19.61 -19.73
CA ALA A 238 6.31 20.27 -19.15
C ALA A 238 5.38 19.30 -18.42
N TYR A 239 5.03 18.15 -19.03
CA TYR A 239 4.18 17.14 -18.38
C TYR A 239 4.78 16.61 -17.08
N SER A 240 6.09 16.32 -17.07
CA SER A 240 6.80 15.87 -15.86
C SER A 240 6.78 16.91 -14.74
N ILE A 241 7.00 18.19 -15.08
CA ILE A 241 6.92 19.30 -14.11
C ILE A 241 5.49 19.46 -13.59
N LEU A 242 4.50 19.38 -14.48
CA LEU A 242 3.09 19.53 -14.11
C LEU A 242 2.61 18.40 -13.21
N ILE A 243 3.01 17.15 -13.45
CA ILE A 243 2.74 16.05 -12.53
C ILE A 243 3.36 16.35 -11.16
N ALA A 244 4.63 16.73 -11.11
CA ALA A 244 5.32 16.96 -9.84
C ALA A 244 4.65 18.06 -9.01
N VAL A 245 4.14 19.11 -9.65
CA VAL A 245 3.54 20.27 -8.99
C VAL A 245 2.04 20.06 -8.70
N PHE A 246 1.28 19.54 -9.68
CA PHE A 246 -0.19 19.54 -9.65
C PHE A 246 -0.81 18.21 -9.26
N ALA A 247 -0.08 17.09 -9.26
CA ALA A 247 -0.68 15.80 -8.93
C ALA A 247 -1.30 15.78 -7.53
N ILE A 248 -0.58 16.31 -6.52
CA ILE A 248 -1.08 16.34 -5.14
C ILE A 248 -2.28 17.30 -5.00
N PRO A 249 -2.20 18.57 -5.44
CA PRO A 249 -3.36 19.47 -5.42
C PRO A 249 -4.57 18.92 -6.17
N LEU A 250 -4.38 18.36 -7.37
CA LEU A 250 -5.46 17.81 -8.18
C LEU A 250 -6.07 16.57 -7.52
N SER A 251 -5.26 15.70 -6.92
CA SER A 251 -5.75 14.54 -6.17
C SER A 251 -6.60 14.94 -4.96
N LEU A 252 -6.21 16.01 -4.26
CA LEU A 252 -6.99 16.59 -3.15
C LEU A 252 -8.30 17.22 -3.64
N LEU A 253 -8.27 17.94 -4.77
CA LEU A 253 -9.46 18.50 -5.39
C LEU A 253 -10.43 17.40 -5.83
N LEU A 254 -9.94 16.35 -6.48
CA LEU A 254 -10.74 15.19 -6.87
C LEU A 254 -11.37 14.54 -5.65
N ASN A 255 -10.63 14.38 -4.54
CA ASN A 255 -11.20 13.85 -3.31
C ASN A 255 -12.34 14.71 -2.76
N TYR A 256 -12.17 16.04 -2.77
CA TYR A 256 -13.20 16.99 -2.34
C TYR A 256 -14.47 16.87 -3.20
N ILE A 257 -14.32 16.78 -4.52
CA ILE A 257 -15.45 16.61 -5.47
C ILE A 257 -16.16 15.27 -5.26
N LEU A 258 -15.39 14.20 -5.07
CA LEU A 258 -15.92 12.84 -4.91
C LEU A 258 -16.53 12.59 -3.51
N LYS A 259 -16.45 13.56 -2.59
CA LYS A 259 -17.04 13.53 -1.23
C LYS A 259 -16.84 12.20 -0.51
N VAL A 260 -15.64 11.65 -0.67
CA VAL A 260 -15.38 10.27 -0.26
C VAL A 260 -15.46 10.11 1.27
N GLU A 261 -15.08 11.14 2.02
CA GLU A 261 -15.20 11.20 3.48
C GLU A 261 -16.64 11.10 3.99
N GLU A 262 -17.60 11.75 3.32
CA GLU A 262 -19.03 11.68 3.67
C GLU A 262 -19.59 10.29 3.40
N THR A 263 -19.13 9.64 2.32
CA THR A 263 -19.60 8.32 1.89
C THR A 263 -19.17 7.22 2.87
N PHE A 264 -17.93 7.23 3.33
CA PHE A 264 -17.47 6.24 4.33
C PHE A 264 -18.06 6.47 5.72
N SER A 265 -18.22 7.72 6.16
CA SER A 265 -18.91 8.07 7.41
C SER A 265 -20.39 7.64 7.41
N PHE A 266 -21.05 7.73 6.25
CA PHE A 266 -22.44 7.27 6.07
C PHE A 266 -22.56 5.74 6.11
N ILE A 267 -21.64 5.02 5.45
CA ILE A 267 -21.62 3.54 5.46
C ILE A 267 -21.38 3.01 6.88
N ASP A 268 -20.45 3.61 7.63
CA ASP A 268 -20.18 3.24 9.02
C ASP A 268 -21.39 3.47 9.94
N LYS A 269 -22.15 4.56 9.75
CA LYS A 269 -23.36 4.85 10.56
C LYS A 269 -24.52 3.90 10.28
N LYS A 270 -24.66 3.41 9.04
CA LYS A 270 -25.77 2.53 8.65
C LYS A 270 -25.56 1.09 9.10
N LEU A 271 -24.33 0.58 9.02
CA LEU A 271 -23.94 -0.78 9.43
C LEU A 271 -23.72 -0.96 10.94
N VAL A 272 -23.90 0.08 11.76
CA VAL A 272 -23.90 0.01 13.24
C VAL A 272 -25.33 0.04 13.79
N ARG A 273 -26.32 0.32 12.93
CA ARG A 273 -27.75 0.35 13.27
C ARG A 273 -28.52 -0.91 12.85
N GLU A 274 -27.85 -1.87 12.21
CA GLU A 274 -28.33 -3.22 11.89
C GLU A 274 -27.48 -4.24 12.65
#